data_AF-A0A0G0Z9M2-F1
#
_entry.id   AF-A0A0G0Z9M2-F1
#
_cell.length_a   1.000
_cell.length_b   1.000
_cell.length_c   1.000
_cell.angle_alpha   90.00
_cell.angle_beta   90.00
_cell.angle_gamma   90.00
#
_symmetry.space_group_name_H-M   'P 1'
#
loop_
_entity.id
_entity.type
_entity.pdbx_description
1 polymer ?
#
loop_
_entity_poly.entity_id
_entity_poly.type
_entity_poly.pdbx_seq_one_letter_code
_entity_poly.pdbx_strand_id
1 'polypeptide(L)'
;MSKLDNNGSLLIEVLIAISIFSIMAITLSSAVLASIHSVKFGGRQTQAAALATEGIEAVKAIVAVNWNDIYNKSKGVSYKAEVVSGSWTLSNTPQTESITLNSSMVCNREIFINDIEREGERGTGIIKTTGTRYDDPSTQKITVRVSCTGLNPISKSEYFSRYKNEVTNQSNWSSPPSPTTWLANTTNNTKYDSAANINAGAAEIKLQSF
;
A
#
# COMPACT_ATOMS: atom_id res chain seq x y z
N MET A 1 -41.00 36.95 68.26
CA MET A 1 -40.17 36.40 67.17
C MET A 1 -39.73 35.01 67.60
N SER A 2 -40.53 33.97 67.30
CA SER A 2 -40.23 32.60 67.73
C SER A 2 -39.20 31.97 66.80
N LYS A 3 -38.14 31.42 67.38
CA LYS A 3 -37.10 30.66 66.69
C LYS A 3 -37.68 29.28 66.39
N LEU A 4 -37.78 28.90 65.12
CA LEU A 4 -38.20 27.57 64.68
C LEU A 4 -36.97 26.66 64.69
N ASP A 5 -37.09 25.48 65.31
CA ASP A 5 -36.01 24.51 65.44
C ASP A 5 -35.74 23.78 64.10
N ASN A 6 -34.49 23.88 63.61
CA ASN A 6 -34.02 23.44 62.27
C ASN A 6 -33.68 21.93 62.14
N ASN A 7 -34.11 21.09 63.07
CA ASN A 7 -33.57 19.71 63.16
C ASN A 7 -34.11 18.75 62.07
N GLY A 8 -35.18 19.13 61.35
CA GLY A 8 -35.72 18.38 60.21
C GLY A 8 -35.14 18.78 58.84
N SER A 9 -34.56 19.99 58.71
CA SER A 9 -34.01 20.47 57.43
C SER A 9 -32.64 19.87 57.10
N LEU A 10 -31.92 19.38 58.11
CA LEU A 10 -30.57 18.83 57.94
C LEU A 10 -30.59 17.48 57.18
N LEU A 11 -31.58 16.62 57.43
CA LEU A 11 -31.70 15.32 56.76
C LEU A 11 -31.99 15.49 55.25
N ILE A 12 -32.89 16.41 54.90
CA ILE A 12 -33.22 16.68 53.50
C ILE A 12 -32.08 17.39 52.77
N GLU A 13 -31.35 18.29 53.45
CA GLU A 13 -30.18 18.96 52.88
C GLU A 13 -29.04 17.98 52.56
N VAL A 14 -28.76 17.03 53.47
CA VAL A 14 -27.77 15.96 53.23
C VAL A 14 -28.22 15.05 52.08
N LEU A 15 -29.52 14.74 51.99
CA LEU A 15 -30.04 13.92 50.89
C LEU A 15 -29.94 14.64 49.53
N ILE A 16 -30.19 15.95 49.50
CA ILE A 16 -29.98 16.78 48.31
C ILE A 16 -28.49 16.87 47.97
N ALA A 17 -27.61 17.06 48.96
CA ALA A 17 -26.17 17.12 48.72
C ALA A 17 -25.61 15.81 48.16
N ILE A 18 -26.02 14.66 48.71
CA ILE A 18 -25.59 13.34 48.22
C ILE A 18 -26.13 13.07 46.81
N SER A 19 -27.37 13.47 46.51
CA SER A 19 -27.94 13.28 45.17
C SER A 19 -27.23 14.12 44.12
N ILE A 20 -26.93 15.40 44.40
CA ILE A 20 -26.15 16.26 43.50
C ILE A 20 -24.74 15.71 43.33
N PHE A 21 -24.07 15.33 44.42
CA PHE A 21 -22.73 14.77 44.37
C PHE A 21 -22.66 13.48 43.55
N SER A 22 -23.67 12.61 43.69
CA SER A 22 -23.76 11.36 42.93
C SER A 22 -23.93 11.61 41.44
N ILE A 23 -24.76 12.57 41.05
CA ILE A 23 -24.94 12.97 39.63
C ILE A 23 -23.62 13.51 39.06
N MET A 24 -22.90 14.34 39.82
CA MET A 24 -21.59 14.85 39.41
C MET A 24 -20.55 13.73 39.28
N ALA A 25 -20.51 12.80 40.23
CA ALA A 25 -19.58 11.68 40.19
C ALA A 25 -19.80 10.78 38.96
N ILE A 26 -21.05 10.50 38.60
CA ILE A 26 -21.40 9.68 37.43
C ILE A 26 -21.02 10.39 36.12
N THR A 27 -21.28 11.70 36.02
CA THR A 27 -20.97 12.47 34.80
C THR A 27 -19.46 12.63 34.59
N LEU A 28 -18.69 12.90 35.65
CA LEU A 28 -17.24 12.99 35.56
C LEU A 28 -16.60 11.64 35.21
N SER A 29 -17.07 10.54 35.82
CA SER A 29 -16.53 9.21 35.55
C SER A 29 -16.78 8.76 34.11
N SER A 30 -17.98 9.01 33.58
CA SER A 30 -18.31 8.65 32.20
C SER A 30 -17.51 9.47 31.18
N ALA A 31 -17.24 10.75 31.45
CA ALA A 31 -16.38 11.59 30.63
C ALA A 31 -14.93 11.08 30.56
N VAL A 32 -14.36 10.65 31.70
CA VAL A 32 -13.00 10.07 31.75
C VAL A 32 -12.94 8.76 30.95
N LEU A 33 -13.91 7.87 31.12
CA LEU A 33 -13.97 6.62 30.35
C LEU A 33 -14.09 6.88 28.84
N ALA A 34 -14.98 7.79 28.44
CA ALA A 34 -15.13 8.18 27.04
C ALA A 34 -13.82 8.75 26.47
N SER A 35 -13.09 9.56 27.25
CA SER A 35 -11.78 10.10 26.87
C SER A 35 -10.74 8.98 26.67
N ILE A 36 -10.63 8.02 27.59
CA ILE A 36 -9.69 6.90 27.47
C ILE A 36 -10.02 6.05 26.24
N HIS A 37 -11.30 5.77 25.98
CA HIS A 37 -11.73 5.05 24.80
C HIS A 37 -11.38 5.80 23.51
N SER A 38 -11.60 7.12 23.48
CA SER A 38 -11.28 7.98 22.34
C SER A 38 -9.78 7.97 22.03
N VAL A 39 -8.92 8.14 23.04
CA VAL A 39 -7.46 8.13 22.85
C VAL A 39 -6.96 6.77 22.36
N LYS A 40 -7.45 5.67 22.96
CA LYS A 40 -7.09 4.32 22.51
C LYS A 40 -7.55 4.05 21.08
N PHE A 41 -8.77 4.45 20.73
CA PHE A 41 -9.30 4.30 19.39
C PHE A 41 -8.50 5.10 18.37
N GLY A 42 -8.22 6.37 18.66
CA GLY A 42 -7.41 7.25 17.82
C GLY A 42 -6.00 6.69 17.58
N GLY A 43 -5.30 6.25 18.64
CA GLY A 43 -3.97 5.66 18.50
C GLY A 43 -3.95 4.39 17.63
N ARG A 44 -4.96 3.54 17.75
CA ARG A 44 -5.11 2.34 16.91
C ARG A 44 -5.39 2.71 15.44
N GLN A 45 -6.19 3.75 15.21
CA GLN A 45 -6.45 4.27 13.86
C GLN A 45 -5.18 4.84 13.21
N THR A 46 -4.35 5.57 13.96
CA THR A 46 -3.05 6.06 13.49
C THR A 46 -2.12 4.92 13.12
N GLN A 47 -2.05 3.85 13.91
CA GLN A 47 -1.24 2.67 13.60
C GLN A 47 -1.71 1.98 12.30
N ALA A 48 -3.02 1.80 12.12
CA ALA A 48 -3.57 1.23 10.89
C ALA A 48 -3.27 2.11 9.66
N ALA A 49 -3.33 3.43 9.79
CA ALA A 49 -2.97 4.37 8.72
C ALA A 49 -1.47 4.35 8.39
N ALA A 50 -0.62 4.15 9.40
CA ALA A 50 0.82 3.97 9.21
C ALA A 50 1.11 2.68 8.42
N LEU A 51 0.45 1.56 8.74
CA LEU A 51 0.58 0.31 7.98
C LEU A 51 0.15 0.46 6.51
N ALA A 52 -0.91 1.22 6.25
CA ALA A 52 -1.36 1.51 4.88
C ALA A 52 -0.34 2.36 4.12
N THR A 53 0.29 3.32 4.80
CA THR A 53 1.35 4.16 4.22
C THR A 53 2.62 3.36 3.95
N GLU A 54 3.03 2.50 4.88
CA GLU A 54 4.16 1.58 4.70
C GLU A 54 3.94 0.67 3.48
N GLY A 55 2.73 0.13 3.30
CA GLY A 55 2.42 -0.69 2.11
C GLY A 55 2.59 0.07 0.80
N ILE A 56 2.20 1.35 0.76
CA ILE A 56 2.41 2.22 -0.42
C ILE A 56 3.90 2.47 -0.67
N GLU A 57 4.68 2.77 0.38
CA GLU A 57 6.12 3.00 0.25
C GLU A 57 6.87 1.72 -0.15
N ALA A 58 6.43 0.54 0.33
CA ALA A 58 6.96 -0.74 -0.13
C ALA A 58 6.73 -0.93 -1.63
N VAL A 59 5.52 -0.66 -2.13
CA VAL A 59 5.23 -0.74 -3.57
C VAL A 59 6.05 0.27 -4.37
N LYS A 60 6.22 1.49 -3.85
CA LYS A 60 7.09 2.50 -4.46
C LYS A 60 8.54 2.04 -4.60
N ALA A 61 9.08 1.38 -3.57
CA ALA A 61 10.41 0.80 -3.61
C ALA A 61 10.52 -0.30 -4.70
N ILE A 62 9.51 -1.16 -4.81
CA ILE A 62 9.44 -2.23 -5.83
C ILE A 62 9.41 -1.61 -7.25
N VAL A 63 8.52 -0.64 -7.47
CA VAL A 63 8.41 0.10 -8.74
C VAL A 63 9.73 0.77 -9.12
N ALA A 64 10.49 1.28 -8.14
CA ALA A 64 11.75 1.95 -8.38
C ALA A 64 12.88 1.00 -8.81
N VAL A 65 12.79 -0.28 -8.46
CA VAL A 65 13.73 -1.33 -8.86
C VAL A 65 13.35 -1.90 -10.23
N ASN A 66 12.12 -2.42 -10.37
CA ASN A 66 11.65 -3.04 -11.60
C ASN A 66 10.13 -2.89 -11.76
N TRP A 67 9.70 -2.10 -12.74
CA TRP A 67 8.28 -1.90 -13.07
C TRP A 67 7.55 -3.21 -13.37
N ASN A 68 8.24 -4.19 -13.97
CA ASN A 68 7.64 -5.45 -14.38
C ASN A 68 7.16 -6.30 -13.19
N ASP A 69 7.72 -6.09 -11.99
CA ASP A 69 7.34 -6.80 -10.77
C ASP A 69 5.93 -6.40 -10.29
N ILE A 70 5.41 -5.27 -10.77
CA ILE A 70 4.05 -4.79 -10.54
C ILE A 70 3.18 -5.04 -11.79
N TYR A 71 3.68 -4.68 -12.97
CA TYR A 71 2.91 -4.77 -14.21
C TYR A 71 2.48 -6.21 -14.54
N ASN A 72 3.34 -7.21 -14.30
CA ASN A 72 3.03 -8.60 -14.63
C ASN A 72 2.16 -9.32 -13.58
N LYS A 73 1.86 -8.67 -12.45
CA LYS A 73 0.98 -9.25 -11.43
C LYS A 73 -0.47 -9.26 -11.92
N SER A 74 -1.22 -10.31 -11.60
CA SER A 74 -2.65 -10.38 -11.84
C SER A 74 -3.37 -9.22 -11.14
N LYS A 75 -4.35 -8.62 -11.83
CA LYS A 75 -5.08 -7.44 -11.36
C LYS A 75 -6.28 -7.81 -10.51
N GLY A 76 -6.68 -6.90 -9.62
CA GLY A 76 -7.87 -7.06 -8.77
C GLY A 76 -7.76 -8.09 -7.64
N VAL A 77 -6.58 -8.70 -7.45
CA VAL A 77 -6.30 -9.64 -6.36
C VAL A 77 -5.33 -9.00 -5.36
N SER A 78 -5.33 -9.50 -4.10
CA SER A 78 -4.48 -8.97 -3.03
C SER A 78 -3.12 -9.65 -3.02
N TYR A 79 -2.08 -8.87 -2.74
CA TYR A 79 -0.71 -9.34 -2.49
C TYR A 79 -0.23 -8.86 -1.13
N LYS A 80 0.80 -9.55 -0.59
CA LYS A 80 1.59 -9.07 0.54
C LYS A 80 2.91 -8.47 0.04
N ALA A 81 3.41 -7.46 0.74
CA ALA A 81 4.77 -6.99 0.57
C ALA A 81 5.69 -7.77 1.51
N GLU A 82 6.85 -8.20 1.01
CA GLU A 82 7.85 -8.91 1.78
C GLU A 82 9.27 -8.44 1.40
N VAL A 83 10.20 -8.57 2.34
CA VAL A 83 11.61 -8.26 2.09
C VAL A 83 12.35 -9.56 1.82
N VAL A 84 12.87 -9.72 0.61
CA VAL A 84 13.67 -10.87 0.21
C VAL A 84 15.05 -10.36 -0.18
N SER A 85 16.09 -10.90 0.47
CA SER A 85 17.49 -10.51 0.21
C SER A 85 17.75 -8.99 0.33
N GLY A 86 17.05 -8.33 1.25
CA GLY A 86 17.22 -6.88 1.50
C GLY A 86 16.46 -5.95 0.54
N SER A 87 15.67 -6.49 -0.40
CA SER A 87 14.79 -5.70 -1.26
C SER A 87 13.32 -6.00 -0.99
N TRP A 88 12.48 -4.97 -1.07
CA TRP A 88 11.03 -5.16 -1.11
C TRP A 88 10.65 -5.91 -2.39
N THR A 89 9.68 -6.82 -2.26
CA THR A 89 9.04 -7.55 -3.35
C THR A 89 7.59 -7.86 -2.97
N LEU A 90 6.76 -8.18 -3.96
CA LEU A 90 5.39 -8.66 -3.74
C LEU A 90 5.35 -10.18 -3.85
N SER A 91 4.51 -10.81 -3.03
CA SER A 91 4.28 -12.25 -3.11
C SER A 91 3.99 -12.72 -4.53
N ASN A 92 4.52 -13.89 -4.91
CA ASN A 92 4.30 -14.46 -6.24
C ASN A 92 2.88 -14.93 -6.46
N THR A 93 2.21 -15.35 -5.38
CA THR A 93 0.80 -15.72 -5.38
C THR A 93 -0.03 -14.67 -4.65
N PRO A 94 -1.32 -14.52 -5.01
CA PRO A 94 -2.24 -13.70 -4.25
C PRO A 94 -2.28 -14.15 -2.79
N GLN A 95 -2.13 -13.20 -1.88
CA GLN A 95 -2.10 -13.45 -0.45
C GLN A 95 -2.40 -12.17 0.32
N THR A 96 -3.12 -12.31 1.43
CA THR A 96 -3.31 -11.25 2.42
C THR A 96 -2.27 -11.39 3.55
N GLU A 97 -1.69 -10.27 3.96
CA GLU A 97 -0.76 -10.23 5.08
C GLU A 97 -1.51 -10.03 6.39
N SER A 98 -1.17 -10.80 7.43
CA SER A 98 -1.72 -10.63 8.77
C SER A 98 -0.64 -10.15 9.74
N ILE A 99 -0.87 -9.03 10.38
CA ILE A 99 0.08 -8.31 11.23
C ILE A 99 -0.55 -8.19 12.61
N THR A 100 0.13 -8.70 13.64
CA THR A 100 -0.33 -8.56 15.02
C THR A 100 0.41 -7.40 15.69
N LEU A 101 -0.32 -6.36 16.07
CA LEU A 101 0.16 -5.19 16.78
C LEU A 101 -0.21 -5.26 18.25
N ASN A 102 0.73 -4.90 19.13
CA ASN A 102 0.55 -4.79 20.58
C ASN A 102 -0.15 -6.01 21.22
N SER A 103 0.15 -7.21 20.72
CA SER A 103 -0.33 -8.52 21.22
C SER A 103 -1.86 -8.71 21.28
N SER A 104 -2.66 -7.83 20.67
CA SER A 104 -4.13 -7.92 20.72
C SER A 104 -4.84 -7.33 19.51
N MET A 105 -4.16 -6.53 18.68
CA MET A 105 -4.75 -5.94 17.48
C MET A 105 -4.24 -6.67 16.24
N VAL A 106 -5.09 -7.48 15.62
CA VAL A 106 -4.78 -8.13 14.35
C VAL A 106 -5.23 -7.21 13.21
N CYS A 107 -4.32 -6.93 12.30
CA CYS A 107 -4.53 -6.13 11.11
C CYS A 107 -4.21 -6.96 9.87
N ASN A 108 -5.13 -6.98 8.91
CA ASN A 108 -4.93 -7.59 7.61
C ASN A 108 -4.61 -6.49 6.59
N ARG A 109 -3.46 -6.57 5.94
CA ARG A 109 -3.02 -5.66 4.88
C ARG A 109 -3.15 -6.36 3.52
N GLU A 110 -3.82 -5.69 2.60
CA GLU A 110 -4.10 -6.16 1.25
C GLU A 110 -3.59 -5.11 0.25
N ILE A 111 -2.73 -5.52 -0.67
CA ILE A 111 -2.23 -4.64 -1.75
C ILE A 111 -2.90 -5.07 -3.05
N PHE A 112 -3.76 -4.21 -3.60
CA PHE A 112 -4.42 -4.42 -4.87
C PHE A 112 -3.73 -3.64 -5.98
N ILE A 113 -3.59 -4.29 -7.13
CA ILE A 113 -3.07 -3.70 -8.35
C ILE A 113 -4.20 -3.69 -9.36
N ASN A 114 -4.49 -2.54 -9.93
CA ASN A 114 -5.51 -2.37 -10.95
C ASN A 114 -4.95 -1.63 -12.15
N ASP A 115 -5.34 -2.10 -13.33
CA ASP A 115 -5.13 -1.33 -14.55
C ASP A 115 -6.02 -0.10 -14.54
N ILE A 116 -5.57 0.89 -15.29
CA ILE A 116 -6.27 2.16 -15.49
C ILE A 116 -6.36 2.43 -16.97
N GLU A 117 -7.33 3.25 -17.31
CA GLU A 117 -7.62 3.62 -18.69
C GLU A 117 -7.36 5.13 -18.89
N ARG A 118 -7.26 5.54 -20.15
CA ARG A 118 -7.09 6.94 -20.57
C ARG A 118 -8.24 7.37 -21.46
N GLU A 119 -8.59 8.66 -21.45
CA GLU A 119 -9.66 9.17 -22.31
C GLU A 119 -9.32 9.11 -23.81
N GLY A 120 -8.05 9.34 -24.15
CA GLY A 120 -7.58 9.43 -25.52
C GLY A 120 -6.81 8.20 -25.98
N GLU A 121 -6.79 8.01 -27.30
CA GLU A 121 -5.98 6.98 -27.96
C GLU A 121 -4.50 7.12 -27.59
N ARG A 122 -3.77 5.99 -27.64
CA ARG A 122 -2.31 5.93 -27.40
C ARG A 122 -1.87 6.51 -26.05
N GLY A 123 -2.72 6.40 -25.02
CA GLY A 123 -2.40 6.85 -23.66
C GLY A 123 -2.49 8.37 -23.44
N THR A 124 -3.21 9.09 -24.30
CA THR A 124 -3.41 10.54 -24.16
C THR A 124 -4.62 10.89 -23.29
N GLY A 125 -4.66 12.10 -22.74
CA GLY A 125 -5.79 12.56 -21.93
C GLY A 125 -5.74 12.14 -20.46
N ILE A 126 -6.86 12.36 -19.77
CA ILE A 126 -6.99 12.19 -18.33
C ILE A 126 -7.09 10.69 -17.99
N ILE A 127 -6.56 10.31 -16.82
CA ILE A 127 -6.73 8.96 -16.26
C ILE A 127 -8.20 8.75 -15.92
N LYS A 128 -8.76 7.63 -16.38
CA LYS A 128 -10.10 7.17 -16.08
C LYS A 128 -10.02 5.79 -15.43
N THR A 129 -10.85 5.56 -14.42
CA THR A 129 -10.84 4.29 -13.69
C THR A 129 -11.68 3.20 -14.37
N THR A 130 -12.60 3.57 -15.25
CA THR A 130 -13.40 2.67 -16.10
C THR A 130 -14.03 3.41 -17.29
N GLY A 131 -14.32 2.69 -18.37
CA GLY A 131 -15.22 3.13 -19.43
C GLY A 131 -14.57 3.84 -20.61
N THR A 132 -13.29 3.60 -20.89
CA THR A 132 -12.71 3.76 -22.23
C THR A 132 -12.15 2.42 -22.72
N ARG A 133 -11.55 2.39 -23.92
CA ARG A 133 -10.89 1.21 -24.49
C ARG A 133 -9.37 1.36 -24.54
N TYR A 134 -8.84 2.39 -23.88
CA TYR A 134 -7.44 2.80 -24.00
C TYR A 134 -6.73 2.54 -22.68
N ASP A 135 -6.33 1.29 -22.46
CA ASP A 135 -5.49 0.92 -21.32
C ASP A 135 -4.21 1.75 -21.32
N ASP A 136 -3.71 2.07 -20.13
CA ASP A 136 -2.38 2.67 -19.94
C ASP A 136 -1.42 1.65 -19.33
N PRO A 137 -0.68 0.87 -20.14
CA PRO A 137 0.31 -0.08 -19.63
C PRO A 137 1.43 0.55 -18.79
N SER A 138 1.62 1.86 -18.92
CA SER A 138 2.69 2.59 -18.25
C SER A 138 2.26 3.10 -16.88
N THR A 139 0.99 2.96 -16.49
CA THR A 139 0.49 3.45 -15.21
C THR A 139 -0.46 2.42 -14.58
N GLN A 140 -0.30 2.18 -13.28
CA GLN A 140 -1.21 1.31 -12.54
C GLN A 140 -1.69 1.98 -11.26
N LYS A 141 -2.93 1.71 -10.90
CA LYS A 141 -3.48 2.13 -9.61
C LYS A 141 -3.17 1.06 -8.58
N ILE A 142 -2.50 1.46 -7.53
CA ILE A 142 -2.23 0.64 -6.36
C ILE A 142 -3.18 1.08 -5.27
N THR A 143 -3.84 0.12 -4.62
CA THR A 143 -4.70 0.36 -3.46
C THR A 143 -4.26 -0.53 -2.31
N VAL A 144 -3.81 0.08 -1.22
CA VAL A 144 -3.47 -0.61 0.01
C VAL A 144 -4.64 -0.47 0.97
N ARG A 145 -5.24 -1.60 1.34
CA ARG A 145 -6.33 -1.67 2.30
C ARG A 145 -5.83 -2.35 3.58
N VAL A 146 -6.11 -1.73 4.71
CA VAL A 146 -5.79 -2.27 6.04
C VAL A 146 -7.08 -2.42 6.82
N SER A 147 -7.37 -3.63 7.27
CA SER A 147 -8.53 -3.95 8.11
C SER A 147 -8.05 -4.49 9.45
N CYS A 148 -8.35 -3.79 10.53
CA CYS A 148 -7.97 -4.21 11.89
C CYS A 148 -9.20 -4.54 12.73
N THR A 149 -9.08 -5.48 13.65
CA THR A 149 -10.17 -5.87 14.55
C THR A 149 -10.75 -4.66 15.29
N GLY A 150 -12.05 -4.39 15.15
CA GLY A 150 -12.71 -3.29 15.86
C GLY A 150 -12.39 -1.87 15.36
N LEU A 151 -11.83 -1.74 14.15
CA LEU A 151 -11.71 -0.48 13.42
C LEU A 151 -12.41 -0.58 12.06
N ASN A 152 -12.80 0.58 11.51
CA ASN A 152 -13.20 0.64 10.10
C ASN A 152 -11.96 0.47 9.20
N PRO A 153 -12.07 -0.27 8.08
CA PRO A 153 -10.96 -0.42 7.15
C PRO A 153 -10.46 0.92 6.62
N ILE A 154 -9.14 1.08 6.55
CA ILE A 154 -8.48 2.23 5.96
C ILE A 154 -7.97 1.83 4.58
N SER A 155 -8.17 2.70 3.59
CA SER A 155 -7.69 2.49 2.23
C SER A 155 -6.88 3.68 1.77
N LYS A 156 -5.74 3.43 1.14
CA LYS A 156 -4.91 4.44 0.49
C LYS A 156 -4.65 3.99 -0.93
N SER A 157 -4.91 4.87 -1.90
CA SER A 157 -4.63 4.59 -3.31
C SER A 157 -3.67 5.61 -3.88
N GLU A 158 -2.76 5.14 -4.74
CA GLU A 158 -1.81 5.97 -5.47
C GLU A 158 -1.64 5.41 -6.88
N TYR A 159 -1.33 6.30 -7.83
CA TYR A 159 -1.02 5.93 -9.20
C TYR A 159 0.50 5.89 -9.34
N PHE A 160 1.02 4.77 -9.81
CA PHE A 160 2.43 4.62 -10.12
C PHE A 160 2.58 4.56 -11.63
N SER A 161 3.56 5.29 -12.15
CA SER A 161 3.89 5.25 -13.58
C SER A 161 5.33 4.80 -13.77
N ARG A 162 5.58 4.12 -14.89
CA ARG A 162 6.93 3.75 -15.33
C ARG A 162 7.72 5.01 -15.70
N TYR A 163 8.56 5.50 -14.78
CA TYR A 163 9.33 6.73 -14.98
C TYR A 163 10.78 6.49 -15.44
N LYS A 164 11.35 5.30 -15.20
CA LYS A 164 12.64 4.88 -15.75
C LYS A 164 12.39 3.94 -16.92
N ASN A 165 12.69 4.40 -18.13
CA ASN A 165 12.62 3.59 -19.33
C ASN A 165 13.98 3.61 -20.02
N GLU A 166 14.64 2.45 -20.10
CA GLU A 166 15.78 2.27 -20.98
C GLU A 166 15.22 1.82 -22.33
N VAL A 167 15.25 2.73 -23.31
CA VAL A 167 14.81 2.46 -24.68
C VAL A 167 16.04 2.02 -25.47
N THR A 168 16.12 0.74 -25.78
CA THR A 168 17.12 0.22 -26.71
C THR A 168 16.58 0.28 -28.12
N ASN A 169 17.21 1.07 -28.99
CA ASN A 169 16.87 1.14 -30.40
C ASN A 169 17.81 0.25 -31.20
N GLN A 170 17.26 -0.80 -31.81
CA GLN A 170 17.99 -1.60 -32.80
C GLN A 170 18.03 -0.82 -34.11
N SER A 171 19.22 -0.31 -34.48
CA SER A 171 19.40 0.52 -35.68
C SER A 171 19.70 -0.28 -36.95
N ASN A 172 19.99 -1.58 -36.83
CA ASN A 172 20.21 -2.45 -37.98
C ASN A 172 19.67 -3.87 -37.75
N TRP A 173 19.28 -4.50 -38.85
CA TRP A 173 19.00 -5.93 -38.91
C TRP A 173 20.03 -6.57 -39.85
N SER A 174 21.31 -6.39 -39.56
CA SER A 174 22.36 -7.12 -40.29
C SER A 174 22.60 -8.44 -39.59
N SER A 175 22.24 -9.55 -40.23
CA SER A 175 22.61 -10.88 -39.74
C SER A 175 24.13 -10.98 -39.62
N PRO A 176 24.68 -11.32 -38.46
CA PRO A 176 26.08 -11.75 -38.41
C PRO A 176 26.23 -13.04 -39.23
N PRO A 177 27.42 -13.29 -39.81
CA PRO A 177 27.76 -14.62 -40.33
C PRO A 177 27.50 -15.67 -39.24
N SER A 178 27.02 -16.84 -39.64
CA SER A 178 26.64 -17.94 -38.73
C SER A 178 27.73 -18.21 -37.68
N PRO A 179 27.41 -18.20 -36.37
CA PRO A 179 28.40 -18.47 -35.34
C PRO A 179 28.93 -19.90 -35.47
N THR A 180 30.26 -20.06 -35.53
CA THR A 180 30.94 -21.35 -35.72
C THR A 180 31.00 -22.21 -34.47
N THR A 181 30.68 -21.68 -33.29
CA THR A 181 30.60 -22.47 -32.04
C THR A 181 29.46 -22.01 -31.14
N TRP A 182 28.50 -22.89 -30.91
CA TRP A 182 27.45 -22.74 -29.91
C TRP A 182 27.97 -23.22 -28.56
N LEU A 183 28.35 -22.30 -27.68
CA LEU A 183 28.54 -22.60 -26.27
C LEU A 183 27.29 -22.15 -25.52
N ALA A 184 26.40 -23.11 -25.27
CA ALA A 184 25.31 -22.95 -24.33
C ALA A 184 25.91 -22.76 -22.93
N ASN A 185 25.30 -21.85 -22.16
CA ASN A 185 25.48 -21.65 -20.72
C ASN A 185 26.42 -20.50 -20.29
N THR A 186 25.96 -19.26 -20.46
CA THR A 186 26.06 -18.19 -19.43
C THR A 186 24.98 -17.15 -19.69
N THR A 187 24.29 -16.70 -18.64
CA THR A 187 23.13 -15.79 -18.66
C THR A 187 23.43 -14.33 -19.05
N ASN A 188 24.63 -14.03 -19.57
CA ASN A 188 25.01 -12.71 -20.10
C ASN A 188 25.99 -12.89 -21.27
N ASN A 189 25.52 -13.45 -22.39
CA ASN A 189 26.36 -13.63 -23.58
C ASN A 189 26.43 -12.33 -24.41
N THR A 190 27.45 -11.51 -24.16
CA THR A 190 27.81 -10.32 -24.96
C THR A 190 28.77 -10.63 -26.12
N LYS A 191 28.87 -11.88 -26.58
CA LYS A 191 29.82 -12.23 -27.65
C LYS A 191 29.25 -11.95 -29.05
N TYR A 192 29.89 -11.01 -29.72
CA TYR A 192 29.82 -10.75 -31.16
C TYR A 192 31.25 -10.94 -31.73
N ASP A 193 31.38 -11.36 -32.98
CA ASP A 193 32.66 -11.73 -33.60
C ASP A 193 33.62 -10.54 -33.78
N SER A 194 33.09 -9.32 -33.87
CA SER A 194 33.88 -8.09 -33.72
C SER A 194 33.03 -6.93 -33.18
N ALA A 195 33.63 -6.09 -32.33
CA ALA A 195 33.00 -4.96 -31.66
C ALA A 195 33.17 -3.63 -32.42
N ALA A 196 33.23 -3.66 -33.75
CA ALA A 196 33.34 -2.43 -34.54
C ALA A 196 32.05 -1.59 -34.52
N ASN A 197 30.89 -2.23 -34.28
CA ASN A 197 29.56 -1.61 -34.39
C ASN A 197 28.73 -1.74 -33.10
N ILE A 198 29.36 -2.06 -31.96
CA ILE A 198 28.64 -2.35 -30.71
C ILE A 198 29.22 -1.48 -29.61
N ASN A 199 28.44 -0.48 -29.19
CA ASN A 199 28.78 0.34 -28.04
C ASN A 199 28.20 -0.33 -26.80
N ALA A 200 29.04 -0.97 -25.98
CA ALA A 200 28.65 -1.73 -24.79
C ALA A 200 28.21 -0.84 -23.60
N GLY A 201 27.50 0.24 -23.89
CA GLY A 201 26.88 1.14 -22.90
C GLY A 201 25.39 0.86 -22.66
N ALA A 202 24.76 -0.07 -23.39
CA ALA A 202 23.34 -0.39 -23.24
C ALA A 202 23.09 -1.89 -23.47
N ALA A 203 22.32 -2.52 -22.57
CA ALA A 203 22.00 -3.94 -22.59
C ALA A 203 21.08 -4.29 -23.78
N GLU A 204 21.45 -5.27 -24.62
CA GLU A 204 20.61 -5.75 -25.72
C GLU A 204 20.00 -7.14 -25.41
N ILE A 205 18.73 -7.33 -25.75
CA ILE A 205 17.99 -8.61 -25.65
C ILE A 205 17.88 -9.23 -27.04
N LYS A 206 18.27 -10.50 -27.18
CA LYS A 206 18.06 -11.30 -28.40
C LYS A 206 16.87 -12.24 -28.21
N LEU A 207 15.91 -12.21 -29.13
CA LEU A 207 14.87 -13.23 -29.24
C LEU A 207 15.30 -14.30 -30.25
N GLN A 208 15.20 -15.57 -29.87
CA GLN A 208 15.42 -16.70 -30.78
C GLN A 208 14.14 -16.97 -31.58
N SER A 209 14.26 -17.09 -32.90
CA SER A 209 13.20 -17.67 -33.74
C SER A 209 13.36 -19.19 -33.78
N PHE A 210 12.23 -19.90 -33.78
CA PHE A 210 12.10 -21.37 -33.87
C PHE A 210 12.75 -21.95 -35.13
#